data_AF-A0A6P0L8R0-F1
#
_entry.id   AF-A0A6P0L8R0-F1
#
_cell.length_a   1.000
_cell.length_b   1.000
_cell.length_c   1.000
_cell.angle_alpha   90.00
_cell.angle_beta   90.00
_cell.angle_gamma   90.00
#
_symmetry.space_group_name_H-M   'P 1'
#
loop_
_entity.id
_entity.type
_entity.pdbx_description
1 polymer ?
#
loop_
_entity_poly.entity_id
_entity_poly.type
_entity_poly.pdbx_seq_one_letter_code
_entity_poly.pdbx_strand_id
1 'polypeptide(L)'
;MTNHNKGKIYIVGAGPGDVKYLTVRGKQLLTQAQVLVYDALVDSLLLQLVPCDCQLFDVGKRGGRPSTPQARINQLLVDQCRQGKQVVRLKSGDPFIFGRSSSEIQALIAAECQFEVIPGISSALAAPLLAGIPLTDSVLSKCFAVVTAHQPEQLDWEALARIDTLAILMGGRHLGEIVQQLQRYGRSHQTPIALIRNGGRPQQQVWLGTLSTIVNQTLGISLSPVVIVVGEVVGLRASMGLADQDQSKSEGCQDKHQRATATTEALTGKTVLVTRSASQSQKFNQLLEQEGATIIEMPTLVITPPSSWAGLDYAIANLANFDWLILTSSNGVDYFFKRLLNNGKDARALVGIKIAVVGKKTAASLKQHNLQPDFIPPNFVADSLVEHFPESLTNKQVLFPRVETGGREVLVKELTEKGAQVVEVAAYESRCPDYMAPAILDAWQQRAIDIVTFASSKTVKNFYKLLKQAFNSSTETNQAYSNAHGEESAPSKTLHSLLKDVCIASIGPQTSKSCRQLLGRVDVEAVEYTLEGLTEAIVAWETGRRGNK
;
A
#
# COMPACT_ATOMS: atom_id res chain seq x y z
N MET A 1 -33.49 24.46 22.34
CA MET A 1 -32.16 24.83 21.79
C MET A 1 -31.68 23.65 20.96
N THR A 2 -31.65 23.82 19.64
CA THR A 2 -31.44 22.75 18.66
C THR A 2 -29.99 22.26 18.70
N ASN A 3 -29.84 20.95 18.88
CA ASN A 3 -28.57 20.22 18.91
C ASN A 3 -27.93 20.30 17.50
N HIS A 4 -27.14 21.34 17.23
CA HIS A 4 -26.30 21.37 16.04
C HIS A 4 -25.31 20.20 16.16
N ASN A 5 -25.37 19.28 15.20
CA ASN A 5 -24.63 18.03 15.17
C ASN A 5 -23.12 18.33 15.12
N LYS A 6 -22.49 18.54 16.29
CA LYS A 6 -21.05 18.83 16.38
C LYS A 6 -20.27 17.63 15.86
N GLY A 7 -19.23 17.92 15.09
CA GLY A 7 -18.33 16.92 14.51
C GLY A 7 -17.51 16.23 15.59
N LYS A 8 -16.85 15.14 15.21
CA LYS A 8 -15.98 14.37 16.11
C LYS A 8 -14.54 14.41 15.62
N ILE A 9 -13.62 14.70 16.55
CA ILE A 9 -12.19 14.77 16.30
C ILE A 9 -11.52 13.45 16.70
N TYR A 10 -10.73 12.87 15.81
CA TYR A 10 -9.94 11.67 16.10
C TYR A 10 -8.47 12.05 16.10
N ILE A 11 -7.81 11.97 17.26
CA ILE A 11 -6.38 12.19 17.38
C ILE A 11 -5.68 10.85 17.19
N VAL A 12 -5.05 10.64 16.04
CA VAL A 12 -4.58 9.32 15.60
C VAL A 12 -3.07 9.28 15.52
N GLY A 13 -2.47 8.28 16.15
CA GLY A 13 -1.05 7.96 15.99
C GLY A 13 -0.77 7.26 14.65
N ALA A 14 0.13 7.84 13.86
CA ALA A 14 0.49 7.36 12.53
C ALA A 14 1.55 6.25 12.56
N GLY A 15 2.24 6.04 13.69
CA GLY A 15 3.44 5.20 13.73
C GLY A 15 4.71 5.93 13.25
N PRO A 16 5.86 5.22 13.18
CA PRO A 16 7.16 5.78 12.79
C PRO A 16 7.28 6.18 11.30
N GLY A 17 6.47 5.57 10.44
CA GLY A 17 6.41 5.72 8.97
C GLY A 17 5.45 4.67 8.41
N ASP A 18 5.25 4.59 7.07
CA ASP A 18 4.60 3.48 6.34
C ASP A 18 3.15 3.11 6.79
N VAL A 19 2.30 2.69 5.84
CA VAL A 19 0.94 2.20 6.15
C VAL A 19 0.93 0.98 7.07
N LYS A 20 1.98 0.15 7.04
CA LYS A 20 2.04 -1.09 7.83
C LYS A 20 2.13 -0.88 9.35
N TYR A 21 2.57 0.30 9.79
CA TYR A 21 2.68 0.62 11.22
C TYR A 21 1.46 1.39 11.76
N LEU A 22 0.46 1.64 10.90
CA LEU A 22 -0.80 2.20 11.30
C LEU A 22 -1.66 1.14 11.99
N THR A 23 -2.33 1.51 13.08
CA THR A 23 -3.29 0.60 13.71
C THR A 23 -4.48 0.36 12.78
N VAL A 24 -5.13 -0.80 12.88
CA VAL A 24 -6.35 -1.10 12.09
C VAL A 24 -7.41 -0.02 12.28
N ARG A 25 -7.57 0.47 13.52
CA ARG A 25 -8.48 1.57 13.85
C ARG A 25 -8.06 2.89 13.21
N GLY A 26 -6.77 3.22 13.23
CA GLY A 26 -6.24 4.40 12.55
C GLY A 26 -6.50 4.37 11.05
N LYS A 27 -6.31 3.21 10.40
CA LYS A 27 -6.59 3.02 8.96
C LYS A 27 -8.06 3.25 8.63
N GLN A 28 -8.96 2.64 9.40
CA GLN A 28 -10.41 2.82 9.21
C GLN A 28 -10.82 4.29 9.29
N LEU A 29 -10.33 5.02 10.30
CA LEU A 29 -10.65 6.43 10.48
C LEU A 29 -10.09 7.31 9.36
N LEU A 30 -8.87 7.04 8.89
CA LEU A 30 -8.32 7.78 7.73
C LEU A 30 -9.16 7.59 6.47
N THR A 31 -9.64 6.36 6.20
CA THR A 31 -10.47 6.09 5.01
C THR A 31 -11.86 6.73 5.05
N GLN A 32 -12.28 7.26 6.20
CA GLN A 32 -13.59 7.89 6.41
C GLN A 32 -13.47 9.40 6.70
N ALA A 33 -12.25 9.92 6.80
CA ALA A 33 -11.98 11.29 7.18
C ALA A 33 -12.54 12.27 6.15
N GLN A 34 -13.29 13.28 6.62
CA GLN A 34 -13.71 14.42 5.80
C GLN A 34 -12.67 15.54 5.83
N VAL A 35 -11.90 15.60 6.92
CA VAL A 35 -10.79 16.54 7.12
C VAL A 35 -9.61 15.80 7.73
N LEU A 36 -8.42 15.96 7.16
CA LEU A 36 -7.17 15.48 7.71
C LEU A 36 -6.28 16.67 8.10
N VAL A 37 -5.89 16.74 9.38
CA VAL A 37 -4.91 17.68 9.90
C VAL A 37 -3.66 16.89 10.31
N TYR A 38 -2.51 17.12 9.68
CA TYR A 38 -1.32 16.28 9.86
C TYR A 38 -0.01 17.06 10.03
N ASP A 39 0.95 16.47 10.74
CA ASP A 39 2.28 17.04 10.98
C ASP A 39 3.29 16.71 9.87
N ALA A 40 4.40 17.46 9.81
CA ALA A 40 5.44 17.31 8.78
C ALA A 40 6.14 15.94 8.78
N LEU A 41 6.13 15.23 9.91
CA LEU A 41 6.73 13.89 10.02
C LEU A 41 5.77 12.78 9.58
N VAL A 42 4.53 13.07 9.22
CA VAL A 42 3.63 12.05 8.68
C VAL A 42 4.09 11.65 7.28
N ASP A 43 4.09 10.35 7.01
CA ASP A 43 4.45 9.79 5.70
C ASP A 43 3.40 10.17 4.64
N SER A 44 3.84 10.67 3.48
CA SER A 44 2.96 11.03 2.37
C SER A 44 2.14 9.86 1.83
N LEU A 45 2.61 8.61 1.98
CA LEU A 45 1.85 7.43 1.60
C LEU A 45 0.56 7.27 2.42
N LEU A 46 0.54 7.73 3.66
CA LEU A 46 -0.67 7.71 4.50
C LEU A 46 -1.73 8.69 4.01
N LEU A 47 -1.32 9.76 3.30
CA LEU A 47 -2.24 10.73 2.70
C LEU A 47 -3.00 10.13 1.51
N GLN A 48 -2.54 9.01 0.95
CA GLN A 48 -3.24 8.32 -0.14
C GLN A 48 -4.41 7.45 0.36
N LEU A 49 -4.53 7.26 1.68
CA LEU A 49 -5.59 6.46 2.29
C LEU A 49 -6.90 7.23 2.49
N VAL A 50 -6.86 8.55 2.44
CA VAL A 50 -8.05 9.38 2.65
C VAL A 50 -8.91 9.46 1.38
N PRO A 51 -10.22 9.71 1.51
CA PRO A 51 -11.10 9.97 0.36
C PRO A 51 -10.61 11.13 -0.51
N CYS A 52 -10.89 11.09 -1.82
CA CYS A 52 -10.48 12.13 -2.77
C CYS A 52 -11.06 13.52 -2.46
N ASP A 53 -12.18 13.58 -1.75
CA ASP A 53 -12.87 14.80 -1.31
C ASP A 53 -12.46 15.26 0.11
N CYS A 54 -11.52 14.56 0.76
CA CYS A 54 -11.02 14.92 2.07
C CYS A 54 -10.19 16.21 2.04
N GLN A 55 -10.49 17.13 2.95
CA GLN A 55 -9.75 18.39 3.07
C GLN A 55 -8.44 18.19 3.83
N LEU A 56 -7.32 18.55 3.23
CA LEU A 56 -5.98 18.36 3.79
C LEU A 56 -5.42 19.65 4.40
N PHE A 57 -4.99 19.59 5.66
CA PHE A 57 -4.31 20.68 6.36
C PHE A 57 -2.93 20.20 6.88
N ASP A 58 -1.86 20.64 6.21
CA ASP A 58 -0.48 20.47 6.70
C ASP A 58 -0.20 21.52 7.79
N VAL A 59 0.01 21.07 9.03
CA VAL A 59 0.33 21.93 10.18
C VAL A 59 1.79 21.78 10.63
N GLY A 60 2.61 21.09 9.84
CA GLY A 60 4.01 20.81 10.14
C GLY A 60 4.99 21.92 9.79
N LYS A 61 6.23 21.80 10.30
CA LYS A 61 7.37 22.67 9.93
C LYS A 61 8.05 22.10 8.68
N ARG A 62 8.04 22.82 7.55
CA ARG A 62 8.91 22.53 6.39
C ARG A 62 9.99 23.60 6.26
N GLY A 63 11.24 23.18 6.07
CA GLY A 63 12.36 23.96 5.51
C GLY A 63 12.37 25.47 5.82
N GLY A 64 12.61 25.87 7.07
CA GLY A 64 12.85 27.28 7.43
C GLY A 64 11.61 28.18 7.53
N ARG A 65 10.39 27.69 7.30
CA ARG A 65 9.16 28.48 7.51
C ARG A 65 8.76 28.54 9.00
N PRO A 66 8.07 29.61 9.45
CA PRO A 66 7.52 29.69 10.80
C PRO A 66 6.56 28.51 11.05
N SER A 67 6.70 27.86 12.21
CA SER A 67 5.77 26.82 12.64
C SER A 67 4.38 27.39 12.78
N THR A 68 3.35 26.64 12.36
CA THR A 68 1.97 26.94 12.78
C THR A 68 1.95 26.97 14.32
N PRO A 69 1.56 28.09 14.95
CA PRO A 69 1.49 28.16 16.40
C PRO A 69 0.50 27.13 16.94
N GLN A 70 0.79 26.51 18.08
CA GLN A 70 -0.08 25.48 18.67
C GLN A 70 -1.51 26.00 18.86
N ALA A 71 -1.67 27.26 19.29
CA ALA A 71 -2.99 27.90 19.42
C ALA A 71 -3.78 27.92 18.10
N ARG A 72 -3.11 28.06 16.96
CA ARG A 72 -3.76 28.04 15.64
C ARG A 72 -4.19 26.63 15.23
N ILE A 73 -3.40 25.62 15.56
CA ILE A 73 -3.78 24.20 15.36
C ILE A 73 -5.00 23.87 16.21
N ASN A 74 -4.98 24.28 17.48
CA ASN A 74 -6.10 24.08 18.40
C ASN A 74 -7.38 24.74 17.88
N GLN A 75 -7.30 25.99 17.42
CA GLN A 75 -8.43 26.70 16.83
C GLN A 75 -8.95 26.02 15.56
N LEU A 76 -8.04 25.56 14.69
CA LEU A 76 -8.42 24.81 13.48
C LEU A 76 -9.24 23.55 13.82
N LEU A 77 -8.81 22.76 14.82
CA LEU A 77 -9.55 21.57 15.24
C LEU A 77 -10.93 21.91 15.78
N VAL A 78 -11.04 22.98 16.60
CA VAL A 78 -12.31 23.48 17.12
C VAL A 78 -13.23 23.95 15.99
N ASP A 79 -12.71 24.70 15.02
CA ASP A 79 -13.48 25.24 13.90
C ASP A 79 -14.03 24.11 13.02
N GLN A 80 -13.23 23.08 12.74
CA GLN A 80 -13.68 21.93 11.94
C GLN A 80 -14.68 21.05 12.69
N CYS A 81 -14.52 20.88 14.02
CA CYS A 81 -15.53 20.24 14.86
C CYS A 81 -16.88 20.97 14.80
N ARG A 82 -16.87 22.31 14.92
CA ARG A 82 -18.11 23.13 14.88
C ARG A 82 -18.85 23.05 13.54
N GLN A 83 -18.15 22.70 12.46
CA GLN A 83 -18.74 22.47 11.14
C GLN A 83 -19.40 21.09 11.00
N GLY A 84 -19.44 20.26 12.06
CA GLY A 84 -20.09 18.95 12.00
C GLY A 84 -19.27 17.85 11.33
N LYS A 85 -17.99 18.10 11.03
CA LYS A 85 -17.16 17.18 10.24
C LYS A 85 -16.50 16.10 11.09
N GLN A 86 -16.26 14.94 10.50
CA GLN A 86 -15.31 13.95 11.00
C GLN A 86 -13.90 14.38 10.64
N VAL A 87 -13.12 14.74 11.66
CA VAL A 87 -11.76 15.26 11.50
C VAL A 87 -10.77 14.26 12.06
N VAL A 88 -9.75 13.92 11.29
CA VAL A 88 -8.59 13.16 11.77
C VAL A 88 -7.41 14.11 11.99
N ARG A 89 -6.94 14.19 13.22
CA ARG A 89 -5.67 14.82 13.60
C ARG A 89 -4.59 13.73 13.62
N LEU A 90 -3.88 13.56 12.52
CA LEU A 90 -2.87 12.53 12.34
C LEU A 90 -1.50 13.03 12.84
N LYS A 91 -0.95 12.34 13.84
CA LYS A 91 0.29 12.70 14.53
C LYS A 91 1.33 11.59 14.32
N SER A 92 2.59 11.96 14.07
CA SER A 92 3.66 10.96 13.93
C SER A 92 3.89 10.22 15.26
N GLY A 93 4.18 8.91 15.17
CA GLY A 93 4.37 8.06 16.34
C GLY A 93 3.07 7.82 17.10
N ASP A 94 3.10 8.10 18.40
CA ASP A 94 1.96 8.01 19.31
C ASP A 94 1.50 9.41 19.78
N PRO A 95 0.19 9.69 19.89
CA PRO A 95 -0.30 11.00 20.30
C PRO A 95 0.17 11.47 21.68
N PHE A 96 0.38 10.57 22.62
CA PHE A 96 0.66 10.90 24.03
C PHE A 96 2.14 10.79 24.39
N ILE A 97 2.96 10.13 23.58
CA ILE A 97 4.42 10.11 23.77
C ILE A 97 5.04 11.34 23.09
N PHE A 98 5.20 12.42 23.87
CA PHE A 98 5.77 13.72 23.46
C PHE A 98 5.07 14.39 22.25
N GLY A 99 3.85 13.98 21.91
CA GLY A 99 3.08 14.51 20.77
C GLY A 99 2.33 15.82 21.03
N ARG A 100 2.36 16.37 22.25
CA ARG A 100 1.68 17.63 22.65
C ARG A 100 0.15 17.62 22.52
N SER A 101 -0.48 16.44 22.51
CA SER A 101 -1.94 16.29 22.37
C SER A 101 -2.75 16.91 23.51
N SER A 102 -2.18 17.09 24.71
CA SER A 102 -2.91 17.66 25.85
C SER A 102 -3.46 19.05 25.57
N SER A 103 -2.69 19.92 24.89
CA SER A 103 -3.15 21.27 24.53
C SER A 103 -4.26 21.26 23.48
N GLU A 104 -4.21 20.31 22.54
CA GLU A 104 -5.24 20.10 21.52
C GLU A 104 -6.53 19.62 22.19
N ILE A 105 -6.44 18.64 23.10
CA ILE A 105 -7.56 18.09 23.87
C ILE A 105 -8.20 19.15 24.77
N GLN A 106 -7.40 19.95 25.50
CA GLN A 106 -7.93 21.01 26.36
C GLN A 106 -8.77 22.02 25.57
N ALA A 107 -8.33 22.40 24.36
CA ALA A 107 -9.11 23.28 23.49
C ALA A 107 -10.42 22.62 23.01
N LEU A 108 -10.39 21.32 22.70
CA LEU A 108 -11.58 20.57 22.32
C LEU A 108 -12.58 20.44 23.47
N ILE A 109 -12.10 20.17 24.69
CA ILE A 109 -12.94 20.13 25.90
C ILE A 109 -13.58 21.51 26.13
N ALA A 110 -12.80 22.59 26.09
CA ALA A 110 -13.30 23.95 26.29
C ALA A 110 -14.34 24.36 25.22
N ALA A 111 -14.26 23.80 24.01
CA ALA A 111 -15.24 24.01 22.94
C ALA A 111 -16.40 23.00 22.94
N GLU A 112 -16.43 22.08 23.92
CA GLU A 112 -17.38 20.96 24.01
C GLU A 112 -17.45 20.14 22.71
N CYS A 113 -16.28 19.86 22.13
CA CYS A 113 -16.12 19.02 20.96
C CYS A 113 -15.89 17.57 21.37
N GLN A 114 -16.60 16.64 20.72
CA GLN A 114 -16.34 15.22 20.94
C GLN A 114 -14.99 14.84 20.33
N PHE A 115 -14.21 14.04 21.06
CA PHE A 115 -12.95 13.53 20.55
C PHE A 115 -12.68 12.09 20.99
N GLU A 116 -11.79 11.42 20.27
CA GLU A 116 -11.28 10.08 20.58
C GLU A 116 -9.79 10.05 20.27
N VAL A 117 -8.98 9.46 21.15
CA VAL A 117 -7.54 9.31 20.96
C VAL A 117 -7.25 7.87 20.58
N ILE A 118 -6.57 7.69 19.45
CA ILE A 118 -6.21 6.38 18.91
C ILE A 118 -4.70 6.20 19.07
N PRO A 119 -4.25 5.15 19.77
CA PRO A 119 -2.83 4.93 19.99
C PRO A 119 -2.08 4.69 18.67
N GLY A 120 -0.79 5.00 18.68
CA GLY A 120 0.13 4.69 17.60
C GLY A 120 1.38 4.00 18.09
N ILE A 121 2.18 3.50 17.15
CA ILE A 121 3.47 2.90 17.50
C ILE A 121 4.50 4.03 17.65
N SER A 122 4.98 4.27 18.87
CA SER A 122 5.97 5.32 19.12
C SER A 122 7.33 4.98 18.49
N SER A 123 8.00 5.99 17.93
CA SER A 123 9.36 5.86 17.41
C SER A 123 10.37 5.46 18.50
N ALA A 124 10.09 5.79 19.77
CA ALA A 124 10.90 5.35 20.90
C ALA A 124 11.02 3.82 21.00
N LEU A 125 10.00 3.09 20.54
CA LEU A 125 9.95 1.62 20.57
C LEU A 125 10.30 1.04 19.21
N ALA A 126 9.70 1.57 18.14
CA ALA A 126 9.84 1.01 16.81
C ALA A 126 11.22 1.25 16.20
N ALA A 127 11.81 2.44 16.36
CA ALA A 127 13.09 2.71 15.71
C ALA A 127 14.21 1.78 16.22
N PRO A 128 14.37 1.53 17.54
CA PRO A 128 15.33 0.53 18.04
C PRO A 128 15.05 -0.87 17.51
N LEU A 129 13.79 -1.33 17.55
CA LEU A 129 13.41 -2.65 17.07
C LEU A 129 13.73 -2.84 15.58
N LEU A 130 13.40 -1.86 14.74
CA LEU A 130 13.67 -1.87 13.30
C LEU A 130 15.14 -1.65 12.97
N ALA A 131 15.93 -1.21 13.95
CA ALA A 131 17.38 -1.20 13.93
C ALA A 131 17.98 -2.44 14.62
N GLY A 132 17.21 -3.48 14.92
CA GLY A 132 17.72 -4.70 15.58
C GLY A 132 18.36 -4.45 16.94
N ILE A 133 17.94 -3.39 17.65
CA ILE A 133 18.41 -3.05 19.00
C ILE A 133 17.25 -3.25 19.97
N PRO A 134 17.33 -4.24 20.88
CA PRO A 134 16.34 -4.37 21.93
C PRO A 134 16.50 -3.22 22.94
N LEU A 135 15.42 -2.84 23.62
CA LEU A 135 15.47 -1.83 24.70
C LEU A 135 15.67 -2.46 26.08
N THR A 136 15.45 -3.76 26.19
CA THR A 136 15.56 -4.53 27.43
C THR A 136 16.23 -5.87 27.14
N ASP A 137 16.97 -6.37 28.11
CA ASP A 137 17.60 -7.68 28.10
C ASP A 137 17.69 -8.20 29.53
N SER A 138 17.52 -9.51 29.72
CA SER A 138 17.44 -10.11 31.07
C SER A 138 18.72 -9.93 31.89
N VAL A 139 19.86 -9.75 31.23
CA VAL A 139 21.18 -9.55 31.85
C VAL A 139 21.62 -8.10 31.75
N LEU A 140 21.50 -7.49 30.57
CA LEU A 140 22.09 -6.18 30.29
C LEU A 140 21.21 -4.98 30.66
N SER A 141 19.87 -5.13 30.68
CA SER A 141 18.98 -4.00 30.91
C SER A 141 17.57 -4.45 31.33
N LYS A 142 17.28 -4.35 32.63
CA LYS A 142 15.96 -4.75 33.16
C LYS A 142 14.93 -3.63 33.07
N CYS A 143 15.36 -2.42 32.72
CA CYS A 143 14.50 -1.26 32.59
C CYS A 143 15.07 -0.30 31.53
N PHE A 144 14.19 0.51 30.95
CA PHE A 144 14.60 1.60 30.09
C PHE A 144 13.76 2.84 30.36
N ALA A 145 14.32 4.01 30.05
CA ALA A 145 13.60 5.28 30.11
C ALA A 145 13.50 5.92 28.73
N VAL A 146 12.35 6.53 28.46
CA VAL A 146 12.15 7.36 27.28
C VAL A 146 12.10 8.82 27.70
N VAL A 147 12.94 9.66 27.10
CA VAL A 147 13.00 11.09 27.40
C VAL A 147 13.02 11.93 26.12
N THR A 148 12.64 13.19 26.23
CA THR A 148 12.86 14.19 25.18
C THR A 148 14.01 15.10 25.57
N ALA A 149 15.01 15.21 24.69
CA ALA A 149 16.12 16.15 24.84
C ALA A 149 15.91 17.40 23.97
N HIS A 150 14.66 17.88 23.85
CA HIS A 150 14.37 19.16 23.21
C HIS A 150 14.88 20.35 24.04
N GLN A 151 14.89 20.18 25.37
CA GLN A 151 15.40 21.13 26.37
C GLN A 151 16.24 20.33 27.39
N PRO A 152 17.45 19.89 27.01
CA PRO A 152 18.29 19.02 27.82
C PRO A 152 18.59 19.59 29.22
N GLU A 153 18.59 20.91 29.38
CA GLU A 153 18.82 21.61 30.64
C GLU A 153 17.76 21.33 31.72
N GLN A 154 16.56 20.84 31.33
CA GLN A 154 15.47 20.53 32.26
C GLN A 154 15.48 19.07 32.73
N LEU A 155 16.36 18.23 32.20
CA LEU A 155 16.42 16.81 32.53
C LEU A 155 17.29 16.55 33.76
N ASP A 156 16.87 15.60 34.59
CA ASP A 156 17.69 15.07 35.68
C ASP A 156 18.73 14.07 35.13
N TRP A 157 19.86 14.60 34.69
CA TRP A 157 20.94 13.80 34.11
C TRP A 157 21.59 12.85 35.10
N GLU A 158 21.56 13.16 36.40
CA GLU A 158 22.09 12.26 37.42
C GLU A 158 21.25 10.99 37.52
N ALA A 159 19.92 11.13 37.55
CA ALA A 159 19.01 9.99 37.53
C ALA A 159 19.11 9.21 36.21
N LEU A 160 19.12 9.91 35.08
CA LEU A 160 19.17 9.28 33.75
C LEU A 160 20.45 8.49 33.52
N ALA A 161 21.60 8.98 34.00
CA ALA A 161 22.87 8.27 33.85
C ALA A 161 22.87 6.88 34.51
N ARG A 162 22.02 6.67 35.53
CA ARG A 162 21.90 5.40 36.28
C ARG A 162 20.95 4.37 35.65
N ILE A 163 20.10 4.76 34.69
CA ILE A 163 19.12 3.86 34.06
C ILE A 163 19.79 3.08 32.94
N ASP A 164 19.78 1.74 32.99
CA ASP A 164 20.50 0.83 32.08
C ASP A 164 20.41 1.21 30.60
N THR A 165 19.18 1.43 30.09
CA THR A 165 18.94 1.83 28.70
C THR A 165 18.15 3.14 28.62
N LEU A 166 18.63 4.06 27.79
CA LEU A 166 17.94 5.32 27.49
C LEU A 166 17.52 5.35 26.02
N ALA A 167 16.26 5.67 25.77
CA ALA A 167 15.75 6.04 24.44
C ALA A 167 15.45 7.54 24.43
N ILE A 168 16.30 8.33 23.79
CA ILE A 168 16.23 9.79 23.79
C ILE A 168 15.68 10.27 22.44
N LEU A 169 14.56 11.00 22.50
CA LEU A 169 13.90 11.62 21.36
C LEU A 169 14.27 13.09 21.24
N MET A 170 14.23 13.63 20.01
CA MET A 170 14.45 15.06 19.73
C MET A 170 15.82 15.61 20.17
N GLY A 171 16.80 14.74 20.43
CA GLY A 171 18.13 15.11 20.92
C GLY A 171 19.18 15.38 19.86
N GLY A 172 18.88 15.24 18.56
CA GLY A 172 19.90 15.25 17.50
C GLY A 172 20.76 16.52 17.43
N ARG A 173 20.19 17.70 17.74
CA ARG A 173 20.96 18.97 17.80
C ARG A 173 21.78 19.13 19.08
N HIS A 174 21.42 18.40 20.13
CA HIS A 174 22.02 18.45 21.46
C HIS A 174 22.90 17.24 21.75
N LEU A 175 23.27 16.44 20.73
CA LEU A 175 24.00 15.19 20.92
C LEU A 175 25.29 15.37 21.75
N GLY A 176 26.06 16.42 21.47
CA GLY A 176 27.28 16.72 22.23
C GLY A 176 27.02 17.00 23.71
N GLU A 177 25.97 17.78 24.01
CA GLU A 177 25.56 18.10 25.39
C GLU A 177 25.04 16.85 26.11
N ILE A 178 24.20 16.05 25.45
CA ILE A 178 23.67 14.78 25.99
C ILE A 178 24.83 13.85 26.39
N VAL A 179 25.80 13.66 25.50
CA VAL A 179 26.98 12.82 25.75
C VAL A 179 27.80 13.37 26.92
N GLN A 180 28.04 14.68 26.96
CA GLN A 180 28.80 15.33 28.02
C GLN A 180 28.11 15.16 29.39
N GLN A 181 26.79 15.35 29.46
CA GLN A 181 26.03 15.21 30.70
C GLN A 181 26.05 13.77 31.20
N LEU A 182 25.81 12.79 30.32
CA LEU A 182 25.87 11.37 30.70
C LEU A 182 27.24 11.00 31.27
N GLN A 183 28.33 11.42 30.61
CA GLN A 183 29.69 11.18 31.09
C GLN A 183 29.97 11.88 32.43
N ARG A 184 29.54 13.14 32.57
CA ARG A 184 29.68 13.92 33.81
C ARG A 184 29.04 13.22 35.01
N TYR A 185 27.89 12.56 34.82
CA TYR A 185 27.18 11.83 35.88
C TYR A 185 27.52 10.34 35.92
N GLY A 186 28.68 9.94 35.39
CA GLY A 186 29.30 8.64 35.66
C GLY A 186 29.06 7.56 34.62
N ARG A 187 28.43 7.84 33.47
CA ARG A 187 28.41 6.88 32.36
C ARG A 187 29.82 6.74 31.77
N SER A 188 30.23 5.49 31.54
CA SER A 188 31.52 5.19 30.93
C SER A 188 31.63 5.79 29.53
N HIS A 189 32.81 6.30 29.18
CA HIS A 189 33.12 6.75 27.82
C HIS A 189 32.94 5.64 26.77
N GLN A 190 33.04 4.37 27.19
CA GLN A 190 32.87 3.20 26.33
C GLN A 190 31.42 2.70 26.26
N THR A 191 30.48 3.31 27.00
CA THR A 191 29.08 2.91 26.93
C THR A 191 28.58 2.97 25.48
N PRO A 192 28.02 1.86 24.96
CA PRO A 192 27.50 1.82 23.59
C PRO A 192 26.33 2.79 23.38
N ILE A 193 26.28 3.39 22.20
CA ILE A 193 25.24 4.31 21.75
C ILE A 193 24.94 4.09 20.27
N ALA A 194 23.65 4.15 19.93
CA ALA A 194 23.16 4.12 18.57
C ALA A 194 22.35 5.38 18.24
N LEU A 195 22.55 5.92 17.04
CA LEU A 195 21.71 6.97 16.48
C LEU A 195 20.91 6.38 15.32
N ILE A 196 19.59 6.43 15.40
CA ILE A 196 18.69 5.84 14.40
C ILE A 196 17.89 6.98 13.77
N ARG A 197 18.32 7.40 12.58
CA ARG A 197 17.61 8.44 11.80
C ARG A 197 16.56 7.80 10.91
N ASN A 198 15.41 8.46 10.79
CA ASN A 198 14.29 8.00 9.94
C ASN A 198 13.87 6.54 10.21
N GLY A 199 13.87 6.11 11.48
CA GLY A 199 13.54 4.74 11.86
C GLY A 199 12.20 4.28 11.26
N GLY A 200 12.20 3.12 10.61
CA GLY A 200 11.03 2.55 9.93
C GLY A 200 10.67 3.16 8.58
N ARG A 201 11.60 3.87 7.94
CA ARG A 201 11.45 4.40 6.57
C ARG A 201 12.54 3.86 5.65
N PRO A 202 12.35 3.91 4.32
CA PRO A 202 13.39 3.51 3.37
C PRO A 202 14.71 4.29 3.51
N GLN A 203 14.68 5.51 4.06
CA GLN A 203 15.87 6.34 4.31
C GLN A 203 16.43 6.16 5.74
N GLN A 204 16.13 5.04 6.40
CA GLN A 204 16.68 4.71 7.71
C GLN A 204 18.22 4.70 7.64
N GLN A 205 18.86 5.28 8.65
CA GLN A 205 20.31 5.26 8.80
C GLN A 205 20.65 5.05 10.26
N VAL A 206 21.63 4.17 10.51
CA VAL A 206 22.06 3.81 11.87
C VAL A 206 23.55 4.06 12.02
N TRP A 207 23.92 4.84 13.03
CA TRP A 207 25.30 5.00 13.47
C TRP A 207 25.48 4.30 14.80
N LEU A 208 26.54 3.51 14.91
CA LEU A 208 26.92 2.80 16.12
C LEU A 208 28.26 3.32 16.61
N GLY A 209 28.36 3.53 17.90
CA GLY A 209 29.61 3.93 18.53
C GLY A 209 29.51 3.83 20.03
N THR A 210 30.36 4.62 20.67
CA THR A 210 30.42 4.80 22.12
C THR A 210 30.20 6.27 22.45
N LEU A 211 29.94 6.58 23.73
CA LEU A 211 29.84 7.97 24.16
C LEU A 211 31.09 8.80 23.80
N SER A 212 32.28 8.21 23.68
CA SER A 212 33.49 8.92 23.23
C SER A 212 33.59 9.15 21.73
N THR A 213 32.96 8.33 20.89
CA THR A 213 33.20 8.33 19.43
C THR A 213 32.05 8.92 18.62
N ILE A 214 30.80 8.79 19.10
CA ILE A 214 29.60 9.04 18.29
C ILE A 214 29.44 10.49 17.82
N VAL A 215 29.89 11.45 18.63
CA VAL A 215 29.82 12.88 18.28
C VAL A 215 30.71 13.16 17.08
N ASN A 216 31.95 12.66 17.10
CA ASN A 216 32.91 12.84 16.01
C ASN A 216 32.45 12.14 14.73
N GLN A 217 31.89 10.93 14.84
CA GLN A 217 31.36 10.17 13.70
C GLN A 217 30.21 10.90 12.97
N THR A 218 29.50 11.79 13.66
CA THR A 218 28.31 12.47 13.13
C THR A 218 28.47 13.98 13.00
N LEU A 219 29.71 14.47 13.07
CA LEU A 219 30.04 15.88 12.82
C LEU A 219 29.56 16.32 11.44
N GLY A 220 28.85 17.45 11.39
CA GLY A 220 28.32 18.01 10.14
C GLY A 220 27.09 17.30 9.57
N ILE A 221 26.59 16.23 10.20
CA ILE A 221 25.41 15.49 9.72
C ILE A 221 24.15 16.01 10.42
N SER A 222 23.12 16.34 9.63
CA SER A 222 21.79 16.60 10.19
C SER A 222 21.11 15.29 10.60
N LEU A 223 20.97 15.10 11.91
CA LEU A 223 20.42 13.88 12.49
C LEU A 223 18.88 13.86 12.54
N SER A 224 18.19 15.00 12.50
CA SER A 224 16.73 15.03 12.67
C SER A 224 15.98 14.39 11.47
N PRO A 225 14.92 13.58 11.69
CA PRO A 225 14.47 13.02 12.97
C PRO A 225 15.32 11.81 13.42
N VAL A 226 15.79 11.80 14.66
CA VAL A 226 16.62 10.74 15.25
C VAL A 226 16.05 10.22 16.56
N VAL A 227 16.18 8.91 16.76
CA VAL A 227 16.07 8.24 18.06
C VAL A 227 17.47 7.83 18.50
N ILE A 228 17.86 8.22 19.70
CA ILE A 228 19.18 7.91 20.27
C ILE A 228 18.97 6.82 21.31
N VAL A 229 19.70 5.72 21.22
CA VAL A 229 19.66 4.63 22.20
C VAL A 229 21.01 4.54 22.89
N VAL A 230 21.05 4.65 24.22
CA VAL A 230 22.28 4.53 25.02
C VAL A 230 22.15 3.34 25.95
N GLY A 231 23.14 2.45 25.98
CA GLY A 231 23.17 1.29 26.87
C GLY A 231 23.80 0.06 26.23
N GLU A 232 24.17 -0.91 27.05
CA GLU A 232 24.86 -2.14 26.61
C GLU A 232 24.03 -2.96 25.60
N VAL A 233 22.70 -2.82 25.62
CA VAL A 233 21.78 -3.45 24.65
C VAL A 233 22.06 -3.10 23.19
N VAL A 234 22.72 -1.97 22.92
CA VAL A 234 23.14 -1.60 21.56
C VAL A 234 24.12 -2.62 20.98
N GLY A 235 24.97 -3.22 21.82
CA GLY A 235 25.93 -4.25 21.40
C GLY A 235 25.25 -5.54 20.90
N LEU A 236 23.99 -5.79 21.30
CA LEU A 236 23.24 -6.97 20.86
C LEU A 236 22.85 -6.91 19.38
N ARG A 237 22.89 -5.74 18.73
CA ARG A 237 22.60 -5.65 17.29
C ARG A 237 23.48 -6.57 16.46
N ALA A 238 24.75 -6.73 16.83
CA ALA A 238 25.70 -7.58 16.11
C ALA A 238 25.34 -9.08 16.20
N SER A 239 24.80 -9.53 17.33
CA SER A 239 24.44 -10.94 17.54
C SER A 239 23.04 -11.29 17.03
N MET A 240 22.17 -10.31 16.82
CA MET A 240 20.79 -10.53 16.38
C MET A 240 20.63 -10.79 14.87
N GLY A 241 21.70 -10.72 14.06
CA GLY A 241 21.65 -11.06 12.63
C GLY A 241 20.75 -10.14 11.78
N LEU A 242 20.18 -9.09 12.37
CA LEU A 242 19.36 -8.07 11.70
C LEU A 242 20.22 -6.93 11.10
N ALA A 243 21.55 -7.04 11.23
CA ALA A 243 22.49 -5.99 10.86
C ALA A 243 22.72 -5.86 9.34
N ASP A 244 22.47 -6.92 8.56
CA ASP A 244 22.89 -7.02 7.16
C ASP A 244 21.96 -6.33 6.14
N GLN A 245 20.85 -5.70 6.57
CA GLN A 245 19.98 -4.96 5.66
C GLN A 245 20.39 -3.49 5.41
N ASP A 246 21.32 -2.94 6.21
CA ASP A 246 21.63 -1.49 6.19
C ASP A 246 23.02 -1.14 5.59
N GLN A 247 23.86 -2.11 5.20
CA GLN A 247 25.30 -1.86 4.92
C GLN A 247 25.85 -2.29 3.54
N SER A 248 25.05 -2.41 2.48
CA SER A 248 25.58 -2.68 1.14
C SER A 248 26.02 -1.42 0.36
N LYS A 249 26.61 -0.39 1.00
CA LYS A 249 27.29 0.73 0.31
C LYS A 249 28.44 1.35 1.13
N SER A 250 29.49 0.59 1.44
CA SER A 250 30.85 1.13 1.62
C SER A 250 31.89 0.01 1.58
N GLU A 251 32.94 0.23 0.80
CA GLU A 251 33.93 -0.77 0.36
C GLU A 251 34.86 -1.32 1.47
N GLY A 252 35.21 -2.60 1.34
CA GLY A 252 36.58 -3.10 1.55
C GLY A 252 36.97 -3.62 2.93
N CYS A 253 36.85 -4.93 3.17
CA CYS A 253 37.99 -5.83 3.42
C CYS A 253 37.51 -7.28 3.47
N GLN A 254 38.27 -8.17 2.82
CA GLN A 254 38.04 -9.61 2.76
C GLN A 254 38.31 -10.24 4.13
N ASP A 255 37.44 -11.14 4.60
CA ASP A 255 37.94 -12.48 4.93
C ASP A 255 36.87 -13.57 4.95
N LYS A 256 37.33 -14.78 4.62
CA LYS A 256 36.55 -15.97 4.29
C LYS A 256 36.13 -16.75 5.55
N HIS A 257 35.05 -17.50 5.38
CA HIS A 257 34.47 -18.52 6.27
C HIS A 257 33.44 -18.06 7.31
N GLN A 258 32.15 -18.10 6.94
CA GLN A 258 31.19 -19.02 7.56
C GLN A 258 29.88 -19.09 6.75
N ARG A 259 29.56 -20.30 6.28
CA ARG A 259 28.27 -20.68 5.70
C ARG A 259 27.32 -21.06 6.84
N ALA A 260 26.17 -20.39 6.96
CA ALA A 260 24.88 -21.01 7.25
C ALA A 260 23.73 -19.98 7.13
N THR A 261 22.83 -20.25 6.18
CA THR A 261 21.47 -19.68 6.04
C THR A 261 21.33 -18.16 5.99
N ALA A 262 21.82 -17.55 4.90
CA ALA A 262 21.35 -16.23 4.47
C ALA A 262 19.98 -16.39 3.80
N THR A 263 18.93 -15.81 4.37
CA THR A 263 17.75 -15.41 3.59
C THR A 263 18.19 -14.29 2.67
N THR A 264 18.66 -14.65 1.48
CA THR A 264 19.04 -13.69 0.45
C THR A 264 17.77 -13.00 -0.04
N GLU A 265 17.54 -11.75 0.38
CA GLU A 265 16.60 -10.83 -0.25
C GLU A 265 17.11 -10.51 -1.66
N ALA A 266 16.85 -11.44 -2.57
CA ALA A 266 17.47 -11.52 -3.88
C ALA A 266 17.17 -10.32 -4.79
N LEU A 267 16.11 -9.55 -4.48
CA LEU A 267 15.66 -8.39 -5.24
C LEU A 267 15.95 -7.07 -4.52
N THR A 268 16.81 -7.07 -3.51
CA THR A 268 17.23 -5.85 -2.79
C THR A 268 17.73 -4.78 -3.78
N GLY A 269 17.14 -3.59 -3.70
CA GLY A 269 17.49 -2.46 -4.55
C GLY A 269 16.91 -2.51 -5.97
N LYS A 270 16.09 -3.52 -6.30
CA LYS A 270 15.36 -3.60 -7.56
C LYS A 270 13.98 -3.01 -7.44
N THR A 271 13.58 -2.26 -8.45
CA THR A 271 12.25 -1.70 -8.57
C THR A 271 11.43 -2.51 -9.57
N VAL A 272 10.36 -3.13 -9.08
CA VAL A 272 9.47 -4.00 -9.85
C VAL A 272 8.16 -3.28 -10.15
N LEU A 273 7.86 -3.11 -11.44
CA LEU A 273 6.59 -2.60 -11.93
C LEU A 273 5.57 -3.74 -12.04
N VAL A 274 4.51 -3.65 -11.25
CA VAL A 274 3.42 -4.63 -11.24
C VAL A 274 2.24 -4.13 -12.06
N THR A 275 1.89 -4.85 -13.12
CA THR A 275 0.89 -4.41 -14.12
C THR A 275 -0.56 -4.77 -13.79
N ARG A 276 -0.80 -5.41 -12.64
CA ARG A 276 -2.11 -5.93 -12.21
C ARG A 276 -2.95 -4.85 -11.52
N SER A 277 -4.27 -5.03 -11.47
CA SER A 277 -5.18 -4.13 -10.75
C SER A 277 -4.87 -4.08 -9.24
N ALA A 278 -4.91 -2.90 -8.62
CA ALA A 278 -4.57 -2.64 -7.21
C ALA A 278 -5.25 -3.57 -6.18
N SER A 279 -6.47 -4.07 -6.45
CA SER A 279 -7.18 -5.00 -5.56
C SER A 279 -6.72 -6.46 -5.65
N GLN A 280 -5.90 -6.81 -6.65
CA GLN A 280 -5.43 -8.18 -6.91
C GLN A 280 -3.90 -8.32 -6.82
N SER A 281 -3.17 -7.23 -6.67
CA SER A 281 -1.71 -7.18 -6.58
C SER A 281 -1.18 -7.46 -5.18
N GLN A 282 -1.97 -7.26 -4.11
CA GLN A 282 -1.46 -7.31 -2.73
C GLN A 282 -0.66 -8.58 -2.38
N LYS A 283 -1.15 -9.79 -2.74
CA LYS A 283 -0.42 -11.03 -2.50
C LYS A 283 0.89 -11.10 -3.31
N PHE A 284 0.88 -10.61 -4.54
CA PHE A 284 2.05 -10.63 -5.40
C PHE A 284 3.10 -9.60 -4.99
N ASN A 285 2.66 -8.40 -4.58
CA ASN A 285 3.54 -7.39 -4.01
C ASN A 285 4.22 -7.92 -2.74
N GLN A 286 3.47 -8.58 -1.85
CA GLN A 286 4.03 -9.19 -0.64
C GLN A 286 5.13 -10.21 -0.96
N LEU A 287 4.92 -11.06 -1.97
CA LEU A 287 5.92 -12.04 -2.39
C LEU A 287 7.21 -11.36 -2.90
N LEU A 288 7.09 -10.27 -3.66
CA LEU A 288 8.25 -9.53 -4.17
C LEU A 288 8.92 -8.67 -3.09
N GLU A 289 8.15 -8.05 -2.19
CA GLU A 289 8.64 -7.27 -1.04
C GLU A 289 9.39 -8.16 -0.04
N GLN A 290 8.95 -9.40 0.16
CA GLN A 290 9.65 -10.41 0.97
C GLN A 290 11.04 -10.75 0.40
N GLU A 291 11.25 -10.54 -0.90
CA GLU A 291 12.53 -10.70 -1.58
C GLU A 291 13.34 -9.39 -1.63
N GLY A 292 12.87 -8.30 -0.99
CA GLY A 292 13.57 -7.01 -0.90
C GLY A 292 13.28 -6.02 -2.05
N ALA A 293 12.31 -6.31 -2.92
CA ALA A 293 11.98 -5.44 -4.05
C ALA A 293 11.20 -4.18 -3.62
N THR A 294 11.49 -3.05 -4.28
CA THR A 294 10.63 -1.87 -4.25
C THR A 294 9.53 -2.01 -5.30
N ILE A 295 8.26 -1.85 -4.92
CA ILE A 295 7.13 -2.07 -5.84
C ILE A 295 6.57 -0.75 -6.34
N ILE A 296 6.37 -0.67 -7.66
CA ILE A 296 5.58 0.37 -8.30
C ILE A 296 4.36 -0.28 -8.95
N GLU A 297 3.17 0.12 -8.55
CA GLU A 297 1.94 -0.38 -9.15
C GLU A 297 1.55 0.44 -10.38
N MET A 298 1.41 -0.21 -11.53
CA MET A 298 0.85 0.38 -12.73
C MET A 298 -0.32 -0.47 -13.22
N PRO A 299 -1.52 -0.33 -12.65
CA PRO A 299 -2.66 -1.14 -13.02
C PRO A 299 -2.99 -0.92 -14.50
N THR A 300 -2.83 -1.94 -15.33
CA THR A 300 -3.16 -1.88 -16.77
C THR A 300 -4.61 -2.25 -17.06
N LEU A 301 -5.37 -2.57 -16.01
CA LEU A 301 -6.77 -2.91 -16.08
C LEU A 301 -7.47 -2.31 -14.85
N VAL A 302 -8.53 -1.56 -15.10
CA VAL A 302 -9.37 -0.94 -14.08
C VAL A 302 -10.79 -1.45 -14.21
N ILE A 303 -11.44 -1.64 -13.06
CA ILE A 303 -12.85 -2.00 -13.00
C ILE A 303 -13.63 -0.73 -12.68
N THR A 304 -14.46 -0.29 -13.61
CA THR A 304 -15.26 0.94 -13.50
C THR A 304 -16.75 0.63 -13.52
N PRO A 305 -17.61 1.59 -13.15
CA PRO A 305 -19.00 1.58 -13.56
C PRO A 305 -19.17 1.32 -15.08
N PRO A 306 -20.28 0.70 -15.51
CA PRO A 306 -20.64 0.60 -16.92
C PRO A 306 -21.00 1.99 -17.47
N SER A 307 -21.06 2.11 -18.79
CA SER A 307 -21.43 3.37 -19.47
C SER A 307 -22.86 3.82 -19.12
N SER A 308 -23.75 2.87 -18.81
CA SER A 308 -25.12 3.14 -18.38
C SER A 308 -25.58 2.14 -17.31
N TRP A 309 -26.25 2.66 -16.29
CA TRP A 309 -26.92 1.86 -15.26
C TRP A 309 -28.36 1.47 -15.61
N ALA A 310 -28.93 2.03 -16.67
CA ALA A 310 -30.37 1.97 -16.94
C ALA A 310 -30.92 0.53 -16.97
N GLY A 311 -30.21 -0.40 -17.62
CA GLY A 311 -30.62 -1.80 -17.67
C GLY A 311 -30.61 -2.47 -16.29
N LEU A 312 -29.53 -2.26 -15.52
CA LEU A 312 -29.43 -2.83 -14.18
C LEU A 312 -30.43 -2.19 -13.21
N ASP A 313 -30.70 -0.89 -13.32
CA ASP A 313 -31.72 -0.21 -12.51
C ASP A 313 -33.12 -0.74 -12.81
N TYR A 314 -33.44 -0.93 -14.08
CA TYR A 314 -34.71 -1.52 -14.49
C TYR A 314 -34.85 -2.96 -13.95
N ALA A 315 -33.79 -3.76 -14.04
CA ALA A 315 -33.79 -5.11 -13.48
C ALA A 315 -33.93 -5.08 -11.94
N ILE A 316 -33.22 -4.19 -11.25
CA ILE A 316 -33.31 -4.02 -9.80
C ILE A 316 -34.73 -3.61 -9.39
N ALA A 317 -35.36 -2.69 -10.11
CA ALA A 317 -36.74 -2.27 -9.85
C ALA A 317 -37.71 -3.46 -9.93
N ASN A 318 -37.48 -4.37 -10.88
CA ASN A 318 -38.32 -5.52 -11.20
C ASN A 318 -37.79 -6.87 -10.67
N LEU A 319 -36.99 -6.87 -9.58
CA LEU A 319 -36.35 -8.08 -9.06
C LEU A 319 -37.29 -9.25 -8.83
N ALA A 320 -38.52 -8.98 -8.35
CA ALA A 320 -39.52 -9.99 -8.06
C ALA A 320 -39.97 -10.82 -9.30
N ASN A 321 -39.65 -10.38 -10.51
CA ASN A 321 -39.98 -11.08 -11.74
C ASN A 321 -38.93 -12.13 -12.14
N PHE A 322 -37.78 -12.17 -11.47
CA PHE A 322 -36.70 -13.09 -11.80
C PHE A 322 -36.75 -14.34 -10.91
N ASP A 323 -36.59 -15.51 -11.53
CA ASP A 323 -36.41 -16.76 -10.80
C ASP A 323 -34.96 -16.93 -10.32
N TRP A 324 -34.02 -16.46 -11.14
CA TRP A 324 -32.58 -16.65 -10.91
C TRP A 324 -31.75 -15.38 -11.08
N LEU A 325 -30.75 -15.24 -10.22
CA LEU A 325 -29.66 -14.29 -10.35
C LEU A 325 -28.35 -15.07 -10.58
N ILE A 326 -27.71 -14.87 -11.73
CA ILE A 326 -26.44 -15.51 -12.06
C ILE A 326 -25.29 -14.52 -11.89
N LEU A 327 -24.31 -14.84 -11.05
CA LEU A 327 -23.12 -14.02 -10.82
C LEU A 327 -21.87 -14.83 -11.16
N THR A 328 -21.16 -14.40 -12.20
CA THR A 328 -19.99 -15.16 -12.73
C THR A 328 -18.63 -14.59 -12.31
N SER A 329 -18.62 -13.46 -11.59
CA SER A 329 -17.43 -12.71 -11.21
C SER A 329 -17.66 -12.02 -9.88
N SER A 330 -16.64 -11.96 -9.02
CA SER A 330 -16.68 -11.16 -7.79
C SER A 330 -16.99 -9.69 -8.07
N ASN A 331 -16.47 -9.13 -9.18
CA ASN A 331 -16.80 -7.74 -9.55
C ASN A 331 -18.30 -7.59 -9.87
N GLY A 332 -18.92 -8.62 -10.47
CA GLY A 332 -20.35 -8.63 -10.74
C GLY A 332 -21.17 -8.61 -9.45
N VAL A 333 -20.76 -9.39 -8.45
CA VAL A 333 -21.35 -9.38 -7.10
C VAL A 333 -21.23 -7.96 -6.50
N ASP A 334 -20.01 -7.45 -6.39
CA ASP A 334 -19.72 -6.19 -5.69
C ASP A 334 -20.52 -5.01 -6.30
N TYR A 335 -20.51 -4.89 -7.63
CA TYR A 335 -21.21 -3.80 -8.32
C TYR A 335 -22.73 -3.99 -8.31
N PHE A 336 -23.24 -5.22 -8.40
CA PHE A 336 -24.67 -5.49 -8.26
C PHE A 336 -25.18 -5.05 -6.88
N PHE A 337 -24.54 -5.49 -5.80
CA PHE A 337 -24.96 -5.13 -4.44
C PHE A 337 -24.75 -3.64 -4.12
N LYS A 338 -23.67 -3.04 -4.64
CA LYS A 338 -23.48 -1.59 -4.54
C LYS A 338 -24.62 -0.84 -5.25
N ARG A 339 -25.05 -1.28 -6.42
CA ARG A 339 -26.16 -0.66 -7.15
C ARG A 339 -27.51 -0.93 -6.48
N LEU A 340 -27.71 -2.12 -5.92
CA LEU A 340 -28.90 -2.47 -5.13
C LEU A 340 -29.10 -1.49 -3.96
N LEU A 341 -28.04 -1.25 -3.19
CA LEU A 341 -28.02 -0.30 -2.07
C LEU A 341 -28.26 1.14 -2.52
N ASN A 342 -27.63 1.57 -3.63
CA ASN A 342 -27.84 2.90 -4.18
C ASN A 342 -29.30 3.14 -4.62
N ASN A 343 -30.02 2.09 -5.01
CA ASN A 343 -31.45 2.13 -5.32
C ASN A 343 -32.35 1.96 -4.09
N GLY A 344 -31.80 2.09 -2.87
CA GLY A 344 -32.53 2.01 -1.61
C GLY A 344 -33.01 0.60 -1.24
N LYS A 345 -32.49 -0.44 -1.91
CA LYS A 345 -32.82 -1.85 -1.64
C LYS A 345 -31.65 -2.54 -0.94
N ASP A 346 -31.91 -3.65 -0.28
CA ASP A 346 -30.88 -4.51 0.31
C ASP A 346 -31.13 -5.99 -0.02
N ALA A 347 -30.40 -6.90 0.60
CA ALA A 347 -30.51 -8.34 0.36
C ALA A 347 -31.94 -8.89 0.53
N ARG A 348 -32.81 -8.24 1.32
CA ARG A 348 -34.22 -8.64 1.47
C ARG A 348 -35.02 -8.50 0.17
N ALA A 349 -34.57 -7.64 -0.75
CA ALA A 349 -35.18 -7.50 -2.07
C ALA A 349 -34.94 -8.72 -2.99
N LEU A 350 -34.05 -9.64 -2.60
CA LEU A 350 -33.79 -10.88 -3.33
C LEU A 350 -34.61 -12.08 -2.83
N VAL A 351 -35.56 -11.85 -1.90
CA VAL A 351 -36.47 -12.91 -1.45
C VAL A 351 -37.19 -13.54 -2.64
N GLY A 352 -37.13 -14.87 -2.71
CA GLY A 352 -37.76 -15.65 -3.78
C GLY A 352 -36.90 -15.86 -5.03
N ILE A 353 -35.73 -15.21 -5.12
CA ILE A 353 -34.80 -15.36 -6.25
C ILE A 353 -33.68 -16.32 -5.85
N LYS A 354 -33.44 -17.36 -6.65
CA LYS A 354 -32.31 -18.27 -6.44
C LYS A 354 -31.02 -17.68 -7.02
N ILE A 355 -29.89 -17.93 -6.37
CA ILE A 355 -28.59 -17.36 -6.76
C ILE A 355 -27.65 -18.47 -7.22
N ALA A 356 -27.20 -18.40 -8.47
CA ALA A 356 -26.14 -19.25 -8.99
C ALA A 356 -24.83 -18.46 -9.11
N VAL A 357 -23.73 -19.03 -8.64
CA VAL A 357 -22.40 -18.40 -8.75
C VAL A 357 -21.40 -19.30 -9.46
N VAL A 358 -20.54 -18.70 -10.29
CA VAL A 358 -19.44 -19.44 -10.94
C VAL A 358 -18.15 -19.21 -10.18
N GLY A 359 -17.65 -20.27 -9.56
CA GLY A 359 -16.34 -20.30 -8.90
C GLY A 359 -16.35 -19.98 -7.41
N LYS A 360 -15.40 -20.60 -6.68
CA LYS A 360 -15.23 -20.44 -5.22
C LYS A 360 -15.03 -18.98 -4.80
N LYS A 361 -14.31 -18.19 -5.61
CA LYS A 361 -14.07 -16.76 -5.34
C LYS A 361 -15.36 -15.94 -5.39
N THR A 362 -16.22 -16.20 -6.36
CA THR A 362 -17.51 -15.51 -6.50
C THR A 362 -18.45 -15.89 -5.36
N ALA A 363 -18.48 -17.17 -4.97
CA ALA A 363 -19.20 -17.63 -3.79
C ALA A 363 -18.72 -16.96 -2.49
N ALA A 364 -17.40 -16.80 -2.31
CA ALA A 364 -16.83 -16.11 -1.16
C ALA A 364 -17.21 -14.61 -1.13
N SER A 365 -17.23 -13.94 -2.28
CA SER A 365 -17.68 -12.54 -2.41
C SER A 365 -19.17 -12.41 -2.09
N LEU A 366 -20.03 -13.33 -2.57
CA LEU A 366 -21.46 -13.35 -2.21
C LEU A 366 -21.67 -13.51 -0.70
N LYS A 367 -20.88 -14.37 -0.04
CA LYS A 367 -20.94 -14.59 1.41
C LYS A 367 -20.65 -13.32 2.23
N GLN A 368 -19.88 -12.37 1.70
CA GLN A 368 -19.66 -11.07 2.36
C GLN A 368 -20.93 -10.23 2.46
N HIS A 369 -21.93 -10.51 1.62
CA HIS A 369 -23.27 -9.91 1.68
C HIS A 369 -24.27 -10.75 2.50
N ASN A 370 -23.77 -11.69 3.30
CA ASN A 370 -24.56 -12.61 4.14
C ASN A 370 -25.54 -13.49 3.35
N LEU A 371 -25.21 -13.80 2.09
CA LEU A 371 -25.99 -14.68 1.23
C LEU A 371 -25.20 -15.94 0.89
N GLN A 372 -25.91 -17.05 0.76
CA GLN A 372 -25.36 -18.31 0.26
C GLN A 372 -25.88 -18.53 -1.16
N PRO A 373 -25.06 -19.04 -2.08
CA PRO A 373 -25.56 -19.43 -3.39
C PRO A 373 -26.40 -20.71 -3.29
N ASP A 374 -27.52 -20.75 -4.00
CA ASP A 374 -28.34 -21.95 -4.17
C ASP A 374 -27.65 -22.97 -5.09
N PHE A 375 -26.79 -22.50 -5.98
CA PHE A 375 -26.07 -23.36 -6.92
C PHE A 375 -24.65 -22.89 -7.21
N ILE A 376 -23.72 -23.85 -7.19
CA ILE A 376 -22.34 -23.70 -7.67
C ILE A 376 -22.04 -24.89 -8.59
N PRO A 377 -21.64 -24.67 -9.85
CA PRO A 377 -21.35 -25.77 -10.76
C PRO A 377 -20.06 -26.51 -10.36
N PRO A 378 -19.99 -27.84 -10.57
CA PRO A 378 -18.90 -28.69 -10.08
C PRO A 378 -17.52 -28.33 -10.67
N ASN A 379 -17.47 -27.92 -11.94
CA ASN A 379 -16.19 -27.58 -12.60
C ASN A 379 -15.81 -26.10 -12.47
N PHE A 380 -16.61 -25.28 -11.77
CA PHE A 380 -16.36 -23.84 -11.57
C PHE A 380 -16.16 -23.04 -12.88
N VAL A 381 -16.62 -23.56 -14.02
CA VAL A 381 -16.64 -22.92 -15.34
C VAL A 381 -18.09 -22.66 -15.76
N ALA A 382 -18.33 -21.65 -16.59
CA ALA A 382 -19.67 -21.27 -17.00
C ALA A 382 -20.40 -22.34 -17.82
N ASP A 383 -19.68 -23.09 -18.66
CA ASP A 383 -20.27 -24.16 -19.48
C ASP A 383 -20.85 -25.28 -18.58
N SER A 384 -20.18 -25.55 -17.45
CA SER A 384 -20.66 -26.46 -16.40
C SER A 384 -21.90 -25.92 -15.67
N LEU A 385 -22.10 -24.60 -15.62
CA LEU A 385 -23.30 -24.00 -15.05
C LEU A 385 -24.54 -24.38 -15.87
N VAL A 386 -24.45 -24.33 -17.20
CA VAL A 386 -25.56 -24.67 -18.07
C VAL A 386 -25.83 -26.17 -18.01
N GLU A 387 -24.80 -27.00 -18.12
CA GLU A 387 -24.92 -28.45 -18.16
C GLU A 387 -25.56 -29.02 -16.88
N HIS A 388 -25.14 -28.52 -15.72
CA HIS A 388 -25.53 -29.06 -14.41
C HIS A 388 -26.57 -28.21 -13.68
N PHE A 389 -27.29 -27.33 -14.40
CA PHE A 389 -28.27 -26.44 -13.79
C PHE A 389 -29.29 -27.24 -12.98
N PRO A 390 -29.63 -26.85 -11.74
CA PRO A 390 -30.34 -27.70 -10.78
C PRO A 390 -31.83 -27.92 -11.10
N GLU A 391 -32.37 -27.22 -12.11
CA GLU A 391 -33.76 -27.37 -12.55
C GLU A 391 -33.91 -27.06 -14.04
N SER A 392 -35.10 -27.34 -14.58
CA SER A 392 -35.43 -26.96 -15.95
C SER A 392 -35.45 -25.44 -16.10
N LEU A 393 -34.76 -24.95 -17.12
CA LEU A 393 -34.68 -23.52 -17.45
C LEU A 393 -35.86 -23.03 -18.32
N THR A 394 -36.72 -23.94 -18.78
CA THR A 394 -37.87 -23.60 -19.63
C THR A 394 -38.77 -22.56 -18.94
N ASN A 395 -38.98 -21.42 -19.60
CA ASN A 395 -39.79 -20.28 -19.13
C ASN A 395 -39.27 -19.59 -17.86
N LYS A 396 -38.02 -19.84 -17.45
CA LYS A 396 -37.41 -19.17 -16.29
C LYS A 396 -36.86 -17.80 -16.65
N GLN A 397 -37.09 -16.81 -15.80
CA GLN A 397 -36.52 -15.47 -15.92
C GLN A 397 -35.17 -15.41 -15.20
N VAL A 398 -34.11 -15.12 -15.94
CA VAL A 398 -32.74 -15.14 -15.42
C VAL A 398 -32.13 -13.75 -15.54
N LEU A 399 -31.79 -13.13 -14.41
CA LEU A 399 -31.02 -11.90 -14.38
C LEU A 399 -29.53 -12.23 -14.41
N PHE A 400 -28.81 -11.64 -15.37
CA PHE A 400 -27.37 -11.84 -15.53
C PHE A 400 -26.59 -10.51 -15.54
N PRO A 401 -26.22 -9.98 -14.36
CA PRO A 401 -25.35 -8.83 -14.26
C PRO A 401 -23.92 -9.21 -14.65
N ARG A 402 -23.38 -8.54 -15.67
CA ARG A 402 -22.10 -8.91 -16.29
C ARG A 402 -21.22 -7.70 -16.60
N VAL A 403 -20.00 -7.98 -17.08
CA VAL A 403 -19.16 -6.96 -17.69
C VAL A 403 -19.83 -6.43 -18.96
N GLU A 404 -19.77 -5.11 -19.17
CA GLU A 404 -20.36 -4.40 -20.31
C GLU A 404 -19.72 -4.82 -21.63
N THR A 405 -18.41 -4.67 -21.78
CA THR A 405 -17.70 -5.11 -22.99
C THR A 405 -16.92 -6.40 -22.79
N GLY A 406 -17.06 -7.31 -23.76
CA GLY A 406 -16.57 -8.68 -23.66
C GLY A 406 -17.34 -9.50 -22.63
N GLY A 407 -16.88 -10.72 -22.35
CA GLY A 407 -17.52 -11.64 -21.40
C GLY A 407 -17.97 -12.94 -22.07
N ARG A 408 -18.83 -13.70 -21.39
CA ARG A 408 -19.23 -15.05 -21.83
C ARG A 408 -20.53 -14.99 -22.63
N GLU A 409 -20.45 -14.53 -23.87
CA GLU A 409 -21.59 -14.51 -24.80
C GLU A 409 -22.20 -15.90 -25.03
N VAL A 410 -21.36 -16.94 -24.99
CA VAL A 410 -21.76 -18.34 -25.08
C VAL A 410 -22.74 -18.72 -23.96
N LEU A 411 -22.57 -18.23 -22.74
CA LEU A 411 -23.43 -18.56 -21.60
C LEU A 411 -24.88 -18.09 -21.83
N VAL A 412 -25.05 -16.88 -22.37
CA VAL A 412 -26.38 -16.32 -22.64
C VAL A 412 -27.07 -17.13 -23.73
N LYS A 413 -26.33 -17.47 -24.80
CA LYS A 413 -26.82 -18.31 -25.89
C LYS A 413 -27.29 -19.67 -25.39
N GLU A 414 -26.44 -20.38 -24.64
CA GLU A 414 -26.74 -21.73 -24.16
C GLU A 414 -27.91 -21.77 -23.14
N LEU A 415 -28.00 -20.79 -22.24
CA LEU A 415 -29.16 -20.68 -21.32
C LEU A 415 -30.46 -20.42 -22.09
N THR A 416 -30.40 -19.59 -23.13
CA THR A 416 -31.55 -19.30 -24.00
C THR A 416 -31.96 -20.53 -24.81
N GLU A 417 -31.01 -21.31 -25.32
CA GLU A 417 -31.26 -22.59 -26.01
C GLU A 417 -31.93 -23.62 -25.10
N LYS A 418 -31.66 -23.57 -23.79
CA LYS A 418 -32.36 -24.38 -22.77
C LYS A 418 -33.72 -23.81 -22.33
N GLY A 419 -34.20 -22.74 -22.97
CA GLY A 419 -35.54 -22.18 -22.78
C GLY A 419 -35.66 -21.10 -21.70
N ALA A 420 -34.55 -20.59 -21.16
CA ALA A 420 -34.57 -19.45 -20.25
C ALA A 420 -34.77 -18.11 -21.00
N GLN A 421 -35.41 -17.16 -20.33
CA GLN A 421 -35.41 -15.76 -20.73
C GLN A 421 -34.32 -15.03 -19.95
N VAL A 422 -33.18 -14.79 -20.62
CA VAL A 422 -32.01 -14.18 -19.99
C VAL A 422 -32.02 -12.67 -20.20
N VAL A 423 -32.07 -11.92 -19.10
CA VAL A 423 -31.90 -10.46 -19.08
C VAL A 423 -30.46 -10.16 -18.68
N GLU A 424 -29.62 -9.95 -19.68
CA GLU A 424 -28.24 -9.50 -19.45
C GLU A 424 -28.17 -7.99 -19.24
N VAL A 425 -27.48 -7.57 -18.17
CA VAL A 425 -27.33 -6.16 -17.82
C VAL A 425 -25.88 -5.84 -17.50
N ALA A 426 -25.42 -4.68 -17.94
CA ALA A 426 -24.11 -4.17 -17.60
C ALA A 426 -24.06 -3.80 -16.10
N ALA A 427 -23.19 -4.47 -15.35
CA ALA A 427 -22.97 -4.20 -13.94
C ALA A 427 -21.64 -3.48 -13.68
N TYR A 428 -20.64 -3.72 -14.53
CA TYR A 428 -19.33 -3.09 -14.44
C TYR A 428 -18.66 -3.12 -15.82
N GLU A 429 -17.58 -2.37 -15.96
CA GLU A 429 -16.70 -2.40 -17.12
C GLU A 429 -15.26 -2.71 -16.68
N SER A 430 -14.53 -3.47 -17.48
CA SER A 430 -13.12 -3.83 -17.31
C SER A 430 -12.29 -3.25 -18.46
N ARG A 431 -11.89 -1.99 -18.34
CA ARG A 431 -11.15 -1.26 -19.38
C ARG A 431 -9.66 -1.06 -19.06
N CYS A 432 -8.90 -0.70 -20.08
CA CYS A 432 -7.57 -0.11 -19.90
C CYS A 432 -7.75 1.29 -19.28
N PRO A 433 -6.91 1.72 -18.31
CA PRO A 433 -6.87 3.11 -17.89
C PRO A 433 -6.66 4.05 -19.08
N ASP A 434 -7.18 5.27 -18.95
CA ASP A 434 -7.10 6.29 -20.01
C ASP A 434 -5.72 6.97 -20.04
N TYR A 435 -5.01 7.02 -18.90
CA TYR A 435 -3.67 7.59 -18.75
C TYR A 435 -2.88 6.86 -17.65
N MET A 436 -1.55 6.97 -17.70
CA MET A 436 -0.67 6.57 -16.60
C MET A 436 -0.65 7.64 -15.52
N ALA A 437 -0.55 7.23 -14.25
CA ALA A 437 -0.37 8.17 -13.15
C ALA A 437 0.98 8.92 -13.30
N PRO A 438 1.06 10.22 -12.93
CA PRO A 438 2.27 11.02 -13.09
C PRO A 438 3.53 10.39 -12.47
N ALA A 439 3.41 9.80 -11.29
CA ALA A 439 4.52 9.12 -10.62
C ALA A 439 5.12 7.95 -11.43
N ILE A 440 4.31 7.29 -12.25
CA ILE A 440 4.76 6.20 -13.12
C ILE A 440 5.50 6.75 -14.34
N LEU A 441 5.00 7.86 -14.90
CA LEU A 441 5.69 8.57 -15.98
C LEU A 441 7.06 9.05 -15.52
N ASP A 442 7.14 9.63 -14.32
CA ASP A 442 8.40 10.08 -13.71
C ASP A 442 9.37 8.91 -13.51
N ALA A 443 8.88 7.76 -13.02
CA ALA A 443 9.69 6.55 -12.83
C ALA A 443 10.27 6.02 -14.17
N TRP A 444 9.47 6.04 -15.24
CA TRP A 444 9.95 5.71 -16.58
C TRP A 444 11.00 6.71 -17.10
N GLN A 445 10.78 8.01 -16.92
CA GLN A 445 11.71 9.06 -17.35
C GLN A 445 13.04 9.00 -16.61
N GLN A 446 13.01 8.69 -15.31
CA GLN A 446 14.19 8.56 -14.46
C GLN A 446 14.90 7.20 -14.60
N ARG A 447 14.38 6.29 -15.44
CA ARG A 447 14.86 4.91 -15.58
C ARG A 447 14.94 4.18 -14.23
N ALA A 448 13.95 4.41 -13.37
CA ALA A 448 13.90 3.85 -12.03
C ALA A 448 13.21 2.47 -11.98
N ILE A 449 12.94 1.83 -13.13
CA ILE A 449 12.22 0.55 -13.23
C ILE A 449 13.19 -0.50 -13.75
N ASP A 450 13.42 -1.55 -12.98
CA ASP A 450 14.32 -2.65 -13.34
C ASP A 450 13.58 -3.83 -13.97
N ILE A 451 12.36 -4.12 -13.49
CA ILE A 451 11.59 -5.31 -13.87
C ILE A 451 10.13 -4.92 -14.13
N VAL A 452 9.52 -5.44 -15.20
CA VAL A 452 8.07 -5.34 -15.47
C VAL A 452 7.48 -6.73 -15.50
N THR A 453 6.36 -6.90 -14.78
CA THR A 453 5.71 -8.21 -14.61
C THR A 453 4.36 -8.27 -15.31
N PHE A 454 4.05 -9.42 -15.94
CA PHE A 454 2.79 -9.65 -16.64
C PHE A 454 2.12 -10.96 -16.22
N ALA A 455 0.90 -10.84 -15.70
CA ALA A 455 0.06 -11.97 -15.30
C ALA A 455 -0.95 -12.42 -16.38
N SER A 456 -1.06 -11.71 -17.50
CA SER A 456 -1.96 -12.09 -18.60
C SER A 456 -1.60 -11.41 -19.93
N SER A 457 -2.03 -12.01 -21.05
CA SER A 457 -1.93 -11.38 -22.36
C SER A 457 -2.67 -10.03 -22.46
N LYS A 458 -3.79 -9.86 -21.74
CA LYS A 458 -4.57 -8.60 -21.74
C LYS A 458 -3.78 -7.47 -21.07
N THR A 459 -3.06 -7.76 -19.98
CA THR A 459 -2.21 -6.77 -19.30
C THR A 459 -1.05 -6.32 -20.18
N VAL A 460 -0.48 -7.20 -21.00
CA VAL A 460 0.57 -6.84 -21.98
C VAL A 460 0.05 -5.87 -23.04
N LYS A 461 -1.14 -6.16 -23.60
CA LYS A 461 -1.77 -5.31 -24.62
C LYS A 461 -2.07 -3.90 -24.09
N ASN A 462 -2.65 -3.82 -22.90
CA ASN A 462 -2.98 -2.55 -22.27
C ASN A 462 -1.73 -1.76 -21.87
N PHE A 463 -0.72 -2.43 -21.33
CA PHE A 463 0.60 -1.85 -21.06
C PHE A 463 1.21 -1.19 -22.30
N TYR A 464 1.24 -1.92 -23.42
CA TYR A 464 1.78 -1.41 -24.67
C TYR A 464 0.99 -0.19 -25.17
N LYS A 465 -0.34 -0.23 -25.09
CA LYS A 465 -1.21 0.90 -25.44
C LYS A 465 -0.88 2.14 -24.59
N LEU A 466 -0.76 1.99 -23.28
CA LEU A 466 -0.46 3.08 -22.34
C LEU A 466 0.90 3.72 -22.64
N LEU A 467 1.95 2.92 -22.84
CA LEU A 467 3.27 3.45 -23.18
C LEU A 467 3.27 4.15 -24.54
N LYS A 468 2.60 3.58 -25.55
CA LYS A 468 2.48 4.19 -26.88
C LYS A 468 1.82 5.56 -26.79
N GLN A 469 0.73 5.67 -26.03
CA GLN A 469 0.03 6.94 -25.82
C GLN A 469 0.90 7.99 -25.11
N ALA A 470 1.68 7.58 -24.11
CA ALA A 470 2.49 8.50 -23.31
C ALA A 470 3.78 8.96 -24.00
N PHE A 471 4.41 8.11 -24.81
CA PHE A 471 5.76 8.37 -25.33
C PHE A 471 5.84 8.52 -26.86
N ASN A 472 4.75 8.29 -27.62
CA ASN A 472 4.73 8.57 -29.06
C ASN A 472 4.12 9.93 -29.42
N SER A 473 3.50 10.64 -28.47
CA SER A 473 2.91 11.97 -28.70
C SER A 473 3.94 13.11 -28.85
N SER A 474 5.22 12.84 -28.64
CA SER A 474 6.29 13.85 -28.68
C SER A 474 6.92 14.08 -30.06
N THR A 475 6.54 13.31 -31.09
CA THR A 475 7.22 13.34 -32.41
C THR A 475 6.32 13.54 -33.63
N GLU A 476 5.05 13.91 -33.47
CA GLU A 476 4.15 14.18 -34.61
C GLU A 476 3.50 15.56 -34.53
N THR A 477 4.33 16.60 -34.59
CA THR A 477 3.93 17.90 -35.18
C THR A 477 4.79 18.14 -36.40
N ASN A 478 4.48 17.42 -37.48
CA ASN A 478 4.59 17.83 -38.89
C ASN A 478 4.62 16.59 -39.78
N GLN A 479 3.45 16.20 -40.29
CA GLN A 479 3.17 15.95 -41.72
C GLN A 479 1.94 15.06 -41.83
N ALA A 480 0.82 15.73 -42.14
CA ALA A 480 -0.30 15.07 -42.78
C ALA A 480 0.18 14.50 -44.11
N TYR A 481 0.04 13.19 -44.33
CA TYR A 481 -0.46 12.59 -45.56
C TYR A 481 -0.88 11.14 -45.29
N SER A 482 -2.05 10.81 -45.81
CA SER A 482 -2.73 9.52 -45.82
C SER A 482 -1.83 8.33 -46.15
N ASN A 483 -2.09 7.17 -45.52
CA ASN A 483 -2.38 5.93 -46.26
C ASN A 483 -3.14 4.93 -45.38
N ALA A 484 -4.26 4.46 -45.93
CA ALA A 484 -5.07 3.38 -45.41
C ALA A 484 -4.45 2.05 -45.85
N HIS A 485 -3.89 1.27 -44.92
CA HIS A 485 -3.91 -0.19 -44.91
C HIS A 485 -3.47 -0.66 -43.53
N GLY A 486 -4.28 -1.52 -42.92
CA GLY A 486 -4.05 -2.06 -41.58
C GLY A 486 -2.94 -3.11 -41.60
N GLU A 487 -1.77 -2.73 -41.12
CA GLU A 487 -0.75 -3.66 -40.63
C GLU A 487 -0.26 -3.14 -39.28
N GLU A 488 -0.33 -3.99 -38.25
CA GLU A 488 0.22 -3.71 -36.92
C GLU A 488 1.74 -3.58 -37.03
N SER A 489 2.22 -2.34 -37.08
CA SER A 489 3.63 -2.02 -37.25
C SER A 489 4.45 -2.32 -35.98
N ALA A 490 5.69 -2.77 -36.22
CA ALA A 490 6.73 -3.06 -35.23
C ALA A 490 6.89 -1.93 -34.19
N PRO A 491 7.34 -2.23 -32.95
CA PRO A 491 7.44 -1.25 -31.87
C PRO A 491 8.28 -0.03 -32.31
N SER A 492 7.75 1.18 -32.12
CA SER A 492 8.47 2.42 -32.46
C SER A 492 9.82 2.48 -31.75
N LYS A 493 10.89 2.91 -32.44
CA LYS A 493 12.29 2.93 -31.95
C LYS A 493 12.43 3.50 -30.52
N THR A 494 11.57 4.45 -30.13
CA THR A 494 11.48 5.05 -28.78
C THR A 494 11.12 4.04 -27.68
N LEU A 495 10.14 3.16 -27.91
CA LEU A 495 9.65 2.16 -26.96
C LEU A 495 10.70 1.07 -26.69
N HIS A 496 11.38 0.64 -27.77
CA HIS A 496 12.47 -0.32 -27.66
C HIS A 496 13.65 0.24 -26.84
N SER A 497 13.92 1.55 -26.96
CA SER A 497 14.95 2.22 -26.16
C SER A 497 14.58 2.32 -24.67
N LEU A 498 13.29 2.52 -24.37
CA LEU A 498 12.79 2.63 -23.00
C LEU A 498 12.86 1.29 -22.26
N LEU A 499 12.54 0.19 -22.95
CA LEU A 499 12.52 -1.15 -22.38
C LEU A 499 13.89 -1.87 -22.44
N LYS A 500 14.90 -1.29 -23.10
CA LYS A 500 16.18 -1.96 -23.39
C LYS A 500 16.84 -2.54 -22.14
N ASP A 501 16.84 -1.77 -21.07
CA ASP A 501 17.53 -2.10 -19.81
C ASP A 501 16.56 -2.67 -18.74
N VAL A 502 15.32 -2.96 -19.13
CA VAL A 502 14.25 -3.44 -18.23
C VAL A 502 13.95 -4.91 -18.48
N CYS A 503 13.95 -5.73 -17.43
CA CYS A 503 13.58 -7.14 -17.50
C CYS A 503 12.06 -7.32 -17.68
N ILE A 504 11.66 -8.07 -18.70
CA ILE A 504 10.26 -8.41 -18.98
C ILE A 504 9.96 -9.82 -18.46
N ALA A 505 9.18 -9.90 -17.38
CA ALA A 505 8.79 -11.13 -16.73
C ALA A 505 7.32 -11.50 -17.01
N SER A 506 7.09 -12.78 -17.32
CA SER A 506 5.81 -13.32 -17.77
C SER A 506 5.40 -14.54 -16.95
N ILE A 507 4.13 -14.62 -16.57
CA ILE A 507 3.59 -15.77 -15.81
C ILE A 507 3.46 -17.05 -16.63
N GLY A 508 3.56 -17.00 -17.97
CA GLY A 508 3.44 -18.23 -18.77
C GLY A 508 3.35 -18.03 -20.29
N PRO A 509 3.23 -19.13 -21.06
CA PRO A 509 3.55 -19.15 -22.49
C PRO A 509 2.70 -18.22 -23.36
N GLN A 510 1.40 -18.11 -23.10
CA GLN A 510 0.50 -17.23 -23.86
C GLN A 510 0.77 -15.75 -23.60
N THR A 511 1.10 -15.41 -22.35
CA THR A 511 1.53 -14.07 -21.96
C THR A 511 2.87 -13.76 -22.62
N SER A 512 3.83 -14.68 -22.57
CA SER A 512 5.13 -14.56 -23.22
C SER A 512 5.03 -14.36 -24.73
N LYS A 513 4.12 -15.08 -25.41
CA LYS A 513 3.83 -14.87 -26.84
C LYS A 513 3.39 -13.44 -27.11
N SER A 514 2.53 -12.90 -26.24
CA SER A 514 2.06 -11.50 -26.34
C SER A 514 3.20 -10.50 -26.09
N CYS A 515 4.08 -10.77 -25.11
CA CYS A 515 5.28 -9.95 -24.86
C CYS A 515 6.21 -9.94 -26.08
N ARG A 516 6.51 -11.09 -26.68
CA ARG A 516 7.35 -11.16 -27.89
C ARG A 516 6.73 -10.41 -29.06
N GLN A 517 5.42 -10.53 -29.26
CA GLN A 517 4.71 -9.86 -30.36
C GLN A 517 4.68 -8.32 -30.20
N LEU A 518 4.40 -7.81 -29.00
CA LEU A 518 4.15 -6.38 -28.78
C LEU A 518 5.37 -5.62 -28.24
N LEU A 519 6.16 -6.27 -27.37
CA LEU A 519 7.32 -5.67 -26.72
C LEU A 519 8.64 -6.13 -27.36
N GLY A 520 8.59 -7.12 -28.27
CA GLY A 520 9.74 -7.64 -29.01
C GLY A 520 10.55 -8.70 -28.25
N ARG A 521 10.34 -8.87 -26.94
CA ARG A 521 11.06 -9.87 -26.13
C ARG A 521 10.31 -10.29 -24.87
N VAL A 522 10.82 -11.32 -24.22
CA VAL A 522 10.51 -11.72 -22.84
C VAL A 522 11.80 -12.29 -22.26
N ASP A 523 12.18 -11.85 -21.07
CA ASP A 523 13.46 -12.17 -20.43
C ASP A 523 13.28 -13.28 -19.39
N VAL A 524 12.12 -13.31 -18.73
CA VAL A 524 11.77 -14.29 -17.71
C VAL A 524 10.38 -14.86 -17.99
N GLU A 525 10.25 -16.18 -17.98
CA GLU A 525 8.98 -16.90 -18.04
C GLU A 525 8.91 -17.84 -16.84
N ALA A 526 7.81 -17.77 -16.09
CA ALA A 526 7.60 -18.64 -14.94
C ALA A 526 7.47 -20.10 -15.36
N VAL A 527 8.11 -21.00 -14.61
CA VAL A 527 8.02 -22.46 -14.84
C VAL A 527 6.67 -22.97 -14.33
N GLU A 528 6.30 -22.58 -13.11
CA GLU A 528 4.95 -22.73 -12.61
C GLU A 528 4.14 -21.48 -12.95
N TYR A 529 2.98 -21.65 -13.60
CA TYR A 529 2.14 -20.54 -14.07
C TYR A 529 1.30 -19.92 -12.94
N THR A 530 1.97 -19.63 -11.83
CA THR A 530 1.44 -19.07 -10.58
C THR A 530 2.18 -17.75 -10.26
N LEU A 531 1.68 -17.00 -9.28
CA LEU A 531 2.35 -15.75 -8.86
C LEU A 531 3.64 -16.04 -8.08
N GLU A 532 3.62 -17.13 -7.33
CA GLU A 532 4.77 -17.71 -6.65
C GLU A 532 5.84 -18.12 -7.67
N GLY A 533 5.48 -18.92 -8.68
CA GLY A 533 6.41 -19.32 -9.74
C GLY A 533 6.96 -18.15 -10.56
N LEU A 534 6.18 -17.09 -10.76
CA LEU A 534 6.67 -15.86 -11.37
C LEU A 534 7.69 -15.14 -10.47
N THR A 535 7.44 -15.08 -9.17
CA THR A 535 8.37 -14.49 -8.19
C THR A 535 9.69 -15.27 -8.19
N GLU A 536 9.62 -16.60 -8.09
CA GLU A 536 10.79 -17.48 -8.13
C GLU A 536 11.60 -17.32 -9.42
N ALA A 537 10.93 -17.21 -10.57
CA ALA A 537 11.59 -17.01 -11.85
C ALA A 537 12.33 -15.66 -11.93
N ILE A 538 11.76 -14.59 -11.34
CA ILE A 538 12.40 -13.28 -11.25
C ILE A 538 13.63 -13.34 -10.33
N VAL A 539 13.49 -13.97 -9.17
CA VAL A 539 14.60 -14.20 -8.22
C VAL A 539 15.73 -15.01 -8.86
N ALA A 540 15.39 -16.08 -9.59
CA ALA A 540 16.36 -16.91 -10.28
C ALA A 540 17.11 -16.14 -11.38
N TRP A 541 16.41 -15.26 -12.09
CA TRP A 541 17.00 -14.38 -13.11
C TRP A 541 17.99 -13.39 -12.50
N GLU A 542 17.61 -12.69 -11.42
CA GLU A 542 18.47 -11.69 -10.75
C GLU A 542 19.70 -12.34 -10.10
N THR A 543 19.53 -13.50 -9.47
CA THR A 543 20.63 -14.22 -8.79
C THR A 543 21.53 -15.02 -9.73
N GLY A 544 21.24 -15.04 -11.03
CA GLY A 544 22.00 -15.80 -12.03
C GLY A 544 21.86 -17.33 -11.92
N ARG A 545 20.96 -17.84 -11.08
CA ARG A 545 20.63 -19.26 -10.99
C ARG A 545 19.74 -19.65 -12.15
N ARG A 546 20.32 -19.88 -13.34
CA ARG A 546 19.58 -20.51 -14.44
C ARG A 546 19.14 -21.90 -13.98
N GLY A 547 17.83 -22.13 -13.89
CA GLY A 547 17.27 -23.47 -13.77
C GLY A 547 17.87 -24.34 -14.87
N ASN A 548 18.54 -25.42 -14.47
CA ASN A 548 19.00 -26.45 -15.40
C ASN A 548 17.77 -26.93 -16.18
N LYS A 549 17.83 -26.76 -17.51
CA LYS A 549 17.00 -27.50 -18.43
C LYS A 549 17.38 -28.97 -18.44
#